data_AF-A0A2G5HDK4-F1
#
_entry.id   AF-A0A2G5HDK4-F1
#
_cell.length_a   1.000
_cell.length_b   1.000
_cell.length_c   1.000
_cell.angle_alpha   90.00
_cell.angle_beta   90.00
_cell.angle_gamma   90.00
#
_symmetry.space_group_name_H-M   'P 1'
#
loop_
_entity.id
_entity.type
_entity.pdbx_description
1 polymer ?
#
loop_
_entity_poly.entity_id
_entity_poly.type
_entity_poly.pdbx_seq_one_letter_code
_entity_poly.pdbx_strand_id
1 'polypeptide(L)'
;MASAVDKSTADAITKFIYGVGRGPVSGRGRQAYELAKTILQKGYAPIIGEGRAHWDNVHVHDLSEVYLALVDAGVEKRLDSELWGEKGYFFVANGRHVWGDLSRLIAQKASDAGYIPKEFEEQKLSKDEAWELADFQALSWGLNSQGKAERASKVLGWQPKEGSLEDEVPHIIEQEKRRLQ
;
A
#
# COMPACT_ATOMS: atom_id res chain seq x y z
N MET A 1 24.10 14.33 9.33
CA MET A 1 23.68 15.32 10.34
C MET A 1 22.20 15.11 10.57
N ALA A 2 21.81 14.56 11.72
CA ALA A 2 20.40 14.53 12.13
C ALA A 2 20.02 15.97 12.50
N SER A 3 19.00 16.54 11.85
CA SER A 3 18.45 17.83 12.26
C SER A 3 17.82 17.67 13.65
N ALA A 4 17.97 18.68 14.50
CA ALA A 4 17.31 18.74 15.79
C ALA A 4 15.82 18.41 15.63
N VAL A 5 15.39 17.28 16.21
CA VAL A 5 13.98 16.88 16.24
C VAL A 5 13.28 17.89 17.14
N ASP A 6 12.33 18.63 16.59
CA ASP A 6 11.45 19.49 17.38
C ASP A 6 10.73 18.62 18.41
N LYS A 7 10.64 19.08 19.65
CA LYS A 7 10.10 18.34 20.81
C LYS A 7 8.61 17.99 20.66
N SER A 8 7.98 18.37 19.55
CA SER A 8 6.56 18.15 19.25
C SER A 8 6.32 17.46 17.89
N THR A 9 7.32 16.80 17.30
CA THR A 9 7.16 16.08 16.02
C THR A 9 6.92 14.59 16.21
N ALA A 10 6.03 14.03 15.41
CA ALA A 10 5.81 12.60 15.27
C ALA A 10 5.65 12.22 13.79
N ASP A 11 6.25 11.10 13.40
CA ASP A 11 6.29 10.54 12.05
C ASP A 11 5.48 9.25 11.99
N ALA A 12 4.43 9.24 11.17
CA ALA A 12 3.75 8.01 10.77
C ALA A 12 4.41 7.45 9.49
N ILE A 13 4.96 6.24 9.60
CA ILE A 13 5.73 5.58 8.56
C ILE A 13 4.92 4.40 8.01
N THR A 14 4.58 4.49 6.73
CA THR A 14 3.87 3.44 5.99
C THR A 14 4.71 2.96 4.81
N LYS A 15 4.45 1.73 4.36
CA LYS A 15 5.18 1.08 3.26
C LYS A 15 4.32 0.94 2.01
N PHE A 16 3.05 0.57 2.18
CA PHE A 16 2.08 0.40 1.11
C PHE A 16 0.70 0.79 1.62
N ILE A 17 0.02 1.66 0.86
CA ILE A 17 -1.31 2.16 1.19
C ILE A 17 -2.28 1.75 0.08
N TYR A 18 -3.40 1.15 0.46
CA TYR A 18 -4.51 0.83 -0.45
C TYR A 18 -5.83 1.39 0.07
N GLY A 19 -6.89 1.16 -0.70
CA GLY A 19 -8.21 1.72 -0.43
C GLY A 19 -8.42 3.09 -1.07
N VAL A 20 -9.68 3.47 -1.21
CA VAL A 20 -10.09 4.73 -1.81
C VAL A 20 -9.99 5.86 -0.79
N GLY A 21 -9.19 6.87 -1.10
CA GLY A 21 -9.10 8.07 -0.27
C GLY A 21 -10.40 8.88 -0.24
N ARG A 22 -10.73 9.43 0.93
CA ARG A 22 -11.88 10.36 1.14
C ARG A 22 -11.57 11.82 0.80
N GLY A 23 -10.36 12.11 0.33
CA GLY A 23 -9.90 13.48 0.02
C GLY A 23 -10.36 13.96 -1.36
N PRO A 24 -10.36 15.29 -1.61
CA PRO A 24 -10.93 15.89 -2.82
C PRO A 24 -10.05 15.78 -4.07
N VAL A 25 -8.82 15.26 -3.96
CA VAL A 25 -7.83 15.25 -5.05
C VAL A 25 -7.80 13.92 -5.79
N SER A 26 -6.97 12.98 -5.33
CA SER A 26 -6.87 11.65 -5.92
C SER A 26 -7.21 10.63 -4.85
N GLY A 27 -8.33 9.94 -5.03
CA GLY A 27 -8.68 8.76 -4.24
C GLY A 27 -7.96 7.49 -4.70
N ARG A 28 -7.13 7.56 -5.75
CA ARG A 28 -6.43 6.43 -6.36
C ARG A 28 -5.09 6.16 -5.68
N GLY A 29 -4.82 4.90 -5.36
CA GLY A 29 -3.50 4.45 -4.93
C GLY A 29 -2.48 4.41 -6.07
N ARG A 30 -1.30 3.84 -5.79
CA ARG A 30 -0.20 3.78 -6.77
C ARG A 30 0.14 2.35 -7.18
N GLN A 31 0.76 1.56 -6.30
CA GLN A 31 1.45 0.34 -6.75
C GLN A 31 0.49 -0.79 -7.19
N ALA A 32 -0.51 -1.14 -6.39
CA ALA A 32 -1.52 -2.14 -6.80
C ALA A 32 -2.40 -1.64 -7.96
N TYR A 33 -2.60 -0.33 -8.06
CA TYR A 33 -3.38 0.27 -9.14
C TYR A 33 -2.60 0.25 -10.46
N GLU A 34 -1.31 0.58 -10.47
CA GLU A 34 -0.46 0.40 -11.66
C GLU A 34 -0.32 -1.09 -12.04
N LEU A 35 -0.30 -2.00 -11.06
CA LEU A 35 -0.32 -3.44 -11.31
C LEU A 35 -1.61 -3.87 -12.00
N ALA A 36 -2.77 -3.46 -11.48
CA ALA A 36 -4.06 -3.74 -12.10
C ALA A 36 -4.20 -3.13 -13.50
N LYS A 37 -3.80 -1.87 -13.66
CA LYS A 37 -3.75 -1.21 -14.98
C LYS A 37 -2.87 -1.96 -15.97
N THR A 38 -1.68 -2.40 -15.55
CA THR A 38 -0.76 -3.19 -16.37
C THR A 38 -1.43 -4.48 -16.84
N ILE A 39 -2.01 -5.23 -15.90
CA ILE A 39 -2.70 -6.50 -16.18
C ILE A 39 -3.85 -6.26 -17.17
N LEU A 40 -4.67 -5.24 -16.94
CA LEU A 40 -5.80 -4.89 -17.82
C LEU A 40 -5.36 -4.49 -19.23
N GLN A 41 -4.22 -3.81 -19.37
CA GLN A 41 -3.71 -3.37 -20.68
C GLN A 41 -2.95 -4.46 -21.43
N LYS A 42 -2.25 -5.35 -20.71
CA LYS A 42 -1.34 -6.32 -21.29
C LYS A 42 -1.92 -7.74 -21.37
N GLY A 43 -2.90 -8.06 -20.53
CA GLY A 43 -3.57 -9.36 -20.52
C GLY A 43 -2.76 -10.51 -19.89
N TYR A 44 -1.71 -10.21 -19.13
CA TYR A 44 -0.88 -11.20 -18.42
C TYR A 44 -0.63 -10.77 -16.97
N ALA A 45 -0.21 -11.70 -16.11
CA ALA A 45 0.21 -11.43 -14.73
C ALA A 45 1.73 -11.14 -14.66
N PRO A 46 2.17 -9.90 -14.41
CA PRO A 46 3.61 -9.59 -14.31
C PRO A 46 4.22 -10.16 -13.04
N ILE A 47 5.41 -10.75 -13.14
CA ILE A 47 6.19 -11.32 -12.03
C ILE A 47 7.64 -10.81 -12.11
N ILE A 48 8.16 -10.18 -11.04
CA ILE A 48 9.57 -9.79 -10.96
C ILE A 48 10.34 -10.80 -10.10
N GLY A 49 11.50 -11.24 -10.60
CA GLY A 49 12.31 -12.25 -9.95
C GLY A 49 11.55 -13.58 -9.81
N GLU A 50 11.40 -14.05 -8.58
CA GLU A 50 10.63 -15.27 -8.26
C GLU A 50 9.21 -14.96 -7.76
N GLY A 51 8.79 -13.68 -7.74
CA GLY A 51 7.47 -13.27 -7.25
C GLY A 51 7.28 -13.38 -5.72
N ARG A 52 8.33 -13.76 -4.97
CA ARG A 52 8.28 -13.97 -3.51
C ARG A 52 8.51 -12.71 -2.67
N ALA A 53 8.48 -11.54 -3.30
CA ALA A 53 8.70 -10.27 -2.64
C ALA A 53 7.51 -9.94 -1.72
N HIS A 54 7.76 -9.67 -0.44
CA HIS A 54 6.72 -9.46 0.57
C HIS A 54 6.69 -8.01 1.07
N TRP A 55 5.49 -7.44 1.13
CA TRP A 55 5.25 -6.08 1.57
C TRP A 55 4.14 -5.99 2.62
N ASP A 56 4.43 -5.25 3.69
CA ASP A 56 3.43 -4.86 4.68
C ASP A 56 2.57 -3.71 4.13
N ASN A 57 1.26 -3.78 4.38
CA ASN A 57 0.26 -2.89 3.82
C ASN A 57 -0.72 -2.38 4.87
N VAL A 58 -1.36 -1.25 4.58
CA VAL A 58 -2.40 -0.66 5.42
C VAL A 58 -3.47 0.00 4.54
N HIS A 59 -4.74 -0.10 4.96
CA HIS A 59 -5.81 0.64 4.34
C HIS A 59 -5.69 2.13 4.66
N VAL A 60 -6.01 3.01 3.71
CA VAL A 60 -5.87 4.47 3.86
C VAL A 60 -6.68 5.03 5.03
N HIS A 61 -7.82 4.42 5.35
CA HIS A 61 -8.62 4.84 6.51
C HIS A 61 -7.98 4.44 7.84
N ASP A 62 -7.49 3.21 7.96
CA ASP A 62 -6.76 2.77 9.15
C ASP A 62 -5.51 3.64 9.40
N LEU A 63 -4.81 4.02 8.33
CA LEU A 63 -3.71 4.97 8.41
C LEU A 63 -4.18 6.35 8.90
N SER A 64 -5.31 6.84 8.40
CA SER A 64 -5.85 8.15 8.82
C SER A 64 -6.22 8.20 10.31
N GLU A 65 -6.62 7.07 10.92
CA GLU A 65 -6.88 6.99 12.37
C GLU A 65 -5.61 7.19 13.21
N VAL A 66 -4.44 6.77 12.72
CA VAL A 66 -3.15 7.07 13.39
C VAL A 66 -2.88 8.56 13.39
N TYR A 67 -3.08 9.23 12.24
CA TYR A 67 -2.90 10.67 12.16
C TYR A 67 -3.90 11.41 13.04
N LEU A 68 -5.16 10.98 13.07
CA LEU A 68 -6.18 11.54 13.96
C LEU A 68 -5.75 11.42 15.43
N ALA A 69 -5.31 10.24 15.87
CA ALA A 69 -4.86 10.02 17.25
C ALA A 69 -3.66 10.90 17.64
N LEU A 70 -2.73 11.15 16.70
CA LEU A 70 -1.60 12.06 16.92
C LEU A 70 -2.07 13.52 16.99
N VAL A 71 -2.96 13.95 16.10
CA VAL A 71 -3.52 15.31 16.12
C VAL A 71 -4.29 15.56 17.42
N ASP A 72 -5.14 14.63 17.83
CA ASP A 72 -5.90 14.70 19.09
C ASP A 72 -4.94 14.81 20.27
N ALA A 73 -3.88 13.99 20.31
CA ALA A 73 -2.85 14.08 21.34
C ALA A 73 -2.19 15.47 21.41
N GLY A 74 -1.94 16.09 20.24
CA GLY A 74 -1.38 17.44 20.16
C GLY A 74 -2.34 18.51 20.68
N VAL A 75 -3.62 18.43 20.31
CA VAL A 75 -4.69 19.35 20.76
C VAL A 75 -4.90 19.23 22.27
N GLU A 76 -4.89 18.01 22.80
CA GLU A 76 -4.98 17.71 24.24
C GLU A 76 -3.71 18.06 25.02
N LYS A 77 -2.64 18.48 24.32
CA LYS A 77 -1.31 18.79 24.90
C LYS A 77 -0.69 17.59 25.64
N ARG A 78 -0.93 16.37 25.16
CA ARG A 78 -0.23 15.16 25.62
C ARG A 78 1.17 15.14 25.02
N LEU A 79 2.09 15.93 25.57
CA LEU A 79 3.43 16.18 25.01
C LEU A 79 4.52 15.25 25.58
N ASP A 80 4.17 14.02 25.94
CA ASP A 80 5.15 13.07 26.48
C ASP A 80 6.11 12.53 25.42
N SER A 81 7.28 12.08 25.86
CA SER A 81 8.35 11.62 24.97
C SER A 81 8.08 10.25 24.33
N GLU A 82 7.00 9.55 24.68
CA GLU A 82 6.59 8.35 23.93
C GLU A 82 5.82 8.73 22.66
N LEU A 83 5.15 9.87 22.64
CA LEU A 83 4.41 10.34 21.47
C LEU A 83 5.26 11.19 20.53
N TRP A 84 6.23 11.94 21.04
CA TRP A 84 6.94 12.97 20.26
C TRP A 84 8.45 12.84 20.32
N GLY A 85 9.13 13.56 19.42
CA GLY A 85 10.58 13.66 19.40
C GLY A 85 11.22 12.35 18.96
N GLU A 86 12.28 11.94 19.65
CA GLU A 86 13.10 10.76 19.27
C GLU A 86 12.30 9.45 19.21
N LYS A 87 11.21 9.31 19.97
CA LYS A 87 10.35 8.12 19.94
C LYS A 87 9.04 8.33 19.18
N GLY A 88 8.84 9.50 18.60
CA GLY A 88 7.66 9.86 17.82
C GLY A 88 7.56 9.15 16.48
N TYR A 89 8.17 7.98 16.28
CA TYR A 89 8.05 7.21 15.04
C TYR A 89 7.03 6.07 15.21
N PHE A 90 6.11 5.97 14.26
CA PHE A 90 5.02 5.00 14.27
C PHE A 90 4.96 4.27 12.94
N PHE A 91 5.40 3.01 12.91
CA PHE A 91 5.09 2.14 11.77
C PHE A 91 3.59 1.84 11.76
N VAL A 92 3.00 1.89 10.56
CA VAL A 92 1.58 1.62 10.37
C VAL A 92 1.41 0.54 9.30
N ALA A 93 0.94 -0.62 9.73
CA ALA A 93 0.74 -1.82 8.91
C ALA A 93 -0.35 -2.68 9.56
N ASN A 94 -1.25 -3.22 8.73
CA ASN A 94 -2.33 -4.12 9.15
C ASN A 94 -2.24 -5.49 8.44
N GLY A 95 -1.75 -5.53 7.20
CA GLY A 95 -1.64 -6.75 6.40
C GLY A 95 -0.26 -6.96 5.82
N ARG A 96 -0.07 -8.14 5.23
CA ARG A 96 1.11 -8.49 4.43
C ARG A 96 0.66 -9.21 3.18
N HIS A 97 1.21 -8.83 2.03
CA HIS A 97 1.01 -9.55 0.77
C HIS A 97 2.34 -10.00 0.18
N VAL A 98 2.26 -10.99 -0.69
CA VAL A 98 3.34 -11.40 -1.59
C VAL A 98 3.00 -10.88 -2.98
N TRP A 99 3.93 -10.17 -3.62
CA TRP A 99 3.67 -9.49 -4.89
C TRP A 99 3.25 -10.44 -6.02
N GLY A 100 3.86 -11.62 -6.11
CA GLY A 100 3.48 -12.62 -7.09
C GLY A 100 2.04 -13.12 -6.87
N ASP A 101 1.64 -13.33 -5.62
CA ASP A 101 0.29 -13.78 -5.30
C ASP A 101 -0.75 -12.69 -5.56
N LEU A 102 -0.43 -11.44 -5.23
CA LEU A 102 -1.28 -10.28 -5.56
C LEU A 102 -1.44 -10.11 -7.07
N SER A 103 -0.35 -10.26 -7.84
CA SER A 103 -0.38 -10.17 -9.31
C SER A 103 -1.29 -11.25 -9.92
N ARG A 104 -1.14 -12.51 -9.48
CA ARG A 104 -2.02 -13.61 -9.89
C ARG A 104 -3.47 -13.37 -9.51
N LEU A 105 -3.72 -12.91 -8.28
CA LEU A 105 -5.07 -12.64 -7.80
C LEU A 105 -5.76 -11.57 -8.65
N ILE A 106 -5.07 -10.47 -8.95
CA ILE A 106 -5.60 -9.39 -9.79
C ILE A 106 -5.88 -9.90 -11.21
N ALA A 107 -4.95 -10.65 -11.81
CA ALA A 107 -5.15 -11.23 -13.14
C ALA A 107 -6.33 -12.21 -13.18
N GLN A 108 -6.42 -13.10 -12.19
CA GLN A 108 -7.55 -14.03 -12.08
C GLN A 108 -8.87 -13.29 -11.99
N LYS A 109 -8.98 -12.30 -11.11
CA LYS A 109 -10.22 -11.51 -10.94
C LYS A 109 -10.58 -10.69 -12.17
N ALA A 110 -9.58 -10.13 -12.88
CA ALA A 110 -9.80 -9.42 -14.13
C ALA A 110 -10.27 -10.38 -15.24
N SER A 111 -9.76 -11.60 -15.26
CA SER A 111 -10.16 -12.65 -16.20
C SER A 111 -11.58 -13.14 -15.91
N ASP A 112 -11.93 -13.37 -14.65
CA ASP A 112 -13.27 -13.74 -14.19
C ASP A 112 -14.30 -12.66 -14.59
N ALA A 113 -13.92 -11.38 -14.53
CA ALA A 113 -14.73 -10.24 -14.96
C ALA A 113 -14.78 -10.06 -16.49
N GLY A 114 -14.05 -10.87 -17.27
CA GLY A 114 -14.00 -10.81 -18.72
C GLY A 114 -13.21 -9.63 -19.28
N TYR A 115 -12.33 -9.01 -18.48
CA TYR A 115 -11.52 -7.87 -18.90
C TYR A 115 -10.20 -8.27 -19.57
N ILE A 116 -9.73 -9.49 -19.31
CA ILE A 116 -8.56 -10.11 -19.97
C ILE A 116 -8.91 -11.55 -20.40
N PRO A 117 -8.09 -12.22 -21.24
CA PRO A 117 -8.33 -13.61 -21.63
C PRO A 117 -8.44 -14.58 -20.45
N LYS A 118 -9.18 -15.68 -20.64
CA LYS A 118 -9.31 -16.76 -19.65
C LYS A 118 -8.00 -17.53 -19.41
N GLU A 119 -7.21 -17.68 -20.46
CA GLU A 119 -5.90 -18.35 -20.44
C GLU A 119 -4.78 -17.30 -20.40
N PHE A 120 -4.80 -16.45 -19.38
CA PHE A 120 -3.69 -15.52 -19.16
C PHE A 120 -2.48 -16.28 -18.61
N GLU A 121 -1.29 -15.80 -18.95
CA GLU A 121 -0.02 -16.37 -18.50
C GLU A 121 0.67 -15.46 -17.48
N GLU A 122 1.59 -16.03 -16.70
CA GLU A 122 2.56 -15.25 -15.93
C GLU A 122 3.72 -14.81 -16.84
N GLN A 123 4.06 -13.52 -16.82
CA GLN A 123 5.20 -12.99 -17.56
C GLN A 123 6.27 -12.46 -16.61
N LYS A 124 7.50 -12.97 -16.76
CA LYS A 124 8.64 -12.42 -16.04
C LYS A 124 9.00 -11.03 -16.57
N LEU A 125 9.22 -10.10 -15.66
CA LEU A 125 9.76 -8.78 -15.96
C LEU A 125 11.16 -8.65 -15.36
N SER A 126 12.10 -8.18 -16.17
CA SER A 126 13.38 -7.67 -15.70
C SER A 126 13.19 -6.32 -14.97
N LYS A 127 14.24 -5.88 -14.26
CA LYS A 127 14.21 -4.58 -13.57
C LYS A 127 14.04 -3.41 -14.54
N ASP A 128 14.70 -3.48 -15.70
CA ASP A 128 14.66 -2.43 -16.71
C ASP A 128 13.28 -2.39 -17.37
N GLU A 129 12.71 -3.54 -17.74
CA GLU A 129 11.33 -3.61 -18.25
C GLU A 129 10.31 -3.10 -17.23
N ALA A 130 10.49 -3.42 -15.94
CA ALA A 130 9.63 -2.91 -14.88
C ALA A 130 9.74 -1.38 -14.76
N TRP A 131 10.96 -0.84 -14.81
CA TRP A 131 11.17 0.61 -14.76
C TRP A 131 10.50 1.33 -15.93
N GLU A 132 10.69 0.86 -17.15
CA GLU A 132 10.05 1.45 -18.34
C GLU A 132 8.52 1.32 -18.33
N LEU A 133 7.99 0.31 -17.62
CA LEU A 133 6.55 0.04 -17.56
C LEU A 133 5.78 0.99 -16.63
N ALA A 134 6.29 1.22 -15.41
CA ALA A 134 5.63 2.07 -14.42
C ALA A 134 6.60 2.64 -13.37
N ASP A 135 7.82 2.97 -13.78
CA ASP A 135 8.88 3.53 -12.94
C ASP A 135 9.10 2.71 -11.65
N PHE A 136 9.26 3.40 -10.52
CA PHE A 136 9.37 2.79 -9.20
C PHE A 136 8.17 1.95 -8.81
N GLN A 137 6.96 2.21 -9.36
CA GLN A 137 5.77 1.43 -8.99
C GLN A 137 5.94 -0.02 -9.42
N ALA A 138 6.31 -0.25 -10.68
CA ALA A 138 6.57 -1.59 -11.18
C ALA A 138 7.85 -2.19 -10.59
N LEU A 139 8.94 -1.41 -10.48
CA LEU A 139 10.17 -1.90 -9.84
C LEU A 139 9.92 -2.42 -8.42
N SER A 140 9.02 -1.77 -7.68
CA SER A 140 8.70 -2.16 -6.29
C SER A 140 8.07 -3.54 -6.13
N TRP A 141 7.47 -4.11 -7.20
CA TRP A 141 6.89 -5.46 -7.17
C TRP A 141 7.95 -6.56 -6.97
N GLY A 142 9.24 -6.24 -7.15
CA GLY A 142 10.35 -7.13 -6.86
C GLY A 142 11.08 -6.88 -5.54
N LEU A 143 10.63 -5.92 -4.73
CA LEU A 143 11.34 -5.48 -3.51
C LEU A 143 10.65 -5.98 -2.24
N ASN A 144 11.37 -6.02 -1.12
CA ASN A 144 10.82 -6.38 0.19
C ASN A 144 10.72 -5.15 1.10
N SER A 145 9.62 -5.03 1.85
CA SER A 145 9.41 -3.92 2.77
C SER A 145 8.52 -4.36 3.92
N GLN A 146 9.09 -4.44 5.12
CA GLN A 146 8.40 -4.95 6.30
C GLN A 146 8.54 -3.99 7.48
N GLY A 147 7.49 -3.88 8.28
CA GLY A 147 7.40 -3.03 9.46
C GLY A 147 6.26 -3.47 10.35
N LYS A 148 6.48 -3.48 11.67
CA LYS A 148 5.46 -3.86 12.65
C LYS A 148 4.90 -2.63 13.33
N ALA A 149 3.57 -2.53 13.39
CA ALA A 149 2.87 -1.41 14.01
C ALA A 149 2.81 -1.48 15.55
N GLU A 150 3.86 -1.97 16.21
CA GLU A 150 3.86 -2.22 17.65
C GLU A 150 3.66 -0.95 18.47
N ARG A 151 4.32 0.15 18.08
CA ARG A 151 4.20 1.43 18.78
C ARG A 151 2.84 2.07 18.56
N ALA A 152 2.30 2.01 17.34
CA ALA A 152 0.96 2.54 17.06
C ALA A 152 -0.09 1.85 17.95
N SER A 153 -0.02 0.53 18.08
CA SER A 153 -0.93 -0.21 18.97
C SER A 153 -0.70 0.12 20.46
N LYS A 154 0.56 0.08 20.93
CA LYS A 154 0.88 0.23 22.37
C LYS A 154 0.71 1.66 22.90
N VAL A 155 1.06 2.67 22.10
CA VAL A 155 1.14 4.07 22.55
C VAL A 155 -0.11 4.86 22.14
N LEU A 156 -0.65 4.61 20.95
CA LEU A 156 -1.84 5.31 20.44
C LEU A 156 -3.14 4.51 20.68
N GLY A 157 -3.06 3.27 21.15
CA GLY A 157 -4.22 2.38 21.23
C GLY A 157 -4.79 2.02 19.86
N TRP A 158 -4.01 2.22 18.78
CA TRP A 158 -4.48 2.04 17.42
C TRP A 158 -4.79 0.57 17.14
N GLN A 159 -5.95 0.35 16.53
CA GLN A 159 -6.40 -0.96 16.04
C GLN A 159 -7.00 -0.78 14.65
N PRO A 160 -6.45 -1.44 13.62
CA PRO A 160 -7.00 -1.37 12.28
C PRO A 160 -8.34 -2.13 12.21
N LYS A 161 -9.26 -1.65 11.36
CA LYS A 161 -10.64 -2.14 11.25
C LYS A 161 -11.07 -2.44 9.82
N GLU A 162 -10.31 -1.96 8.85
CA GLU A 162 -10.67 -2.10 7.44
C GLU A 162 -10.34 -3.50 6.90
N GLY A 163 -10.98 -3.85 5.78
CA GLY A 163 -10.78 -5.12 5.08
C GLY A 163 -9.37 -5.28 4.52
N SER A 164 -9.05 -6.47 4.01
CA SER A 164 -7.70 -6.75 3.50
C SER A 164 -7.45 -6.14 2.11
N LEU A 165 -6.20 -6.14 1.66
CA LEU A 165 -5.86 -5.72 0.30
C LEU A 165 -6.55 -6.61 -0.74
N GLU A 166 -6.64 -7.91 -0.47
CA GLU A 166 -7.27 -8.90 -1.33
C GLU A 166 -8.77 -8.64 -1.48
N ASP A 167 -9.45 -8.20 -0.42
CA ASP A 167 -10.86 -7.81 -0.46
C ASP A 167 -11.09 -6.56 -1.33
N GLU A 168 -10.10 -5.67 -1.40
CA GLU A 168 -10.15 -4.42 -2.19
C GLU A 168 -9.84 -4.65 -3.69
N VAL A 169 -9.24 -5.80 -4.07
CA VAL A 169 -8.83 -6.09 -5.46
C VAL A 169 -9.96 -5.91 -6.49
N PRO A 170 -11.19 -6.43 -6.30
CA PRO A 170 -12.27 -6.22 -7.25
C PRO A 170 -12.58 -4.72 -7.46
N HIS A 171 -12.50 -3.92 -6.40
CA HIS A 171 -12.71 -2.48 -6.48
C HIS A 171 -11.59 -1.78 -7.27
N ILE A 172 -10.33 -2.14 -7.00
CA ILE A 172 -9.15 -1.62 -7.73
C ILE A 172 -9.29 -1.90 -9.23
N ILE A 173 -9.63 -3.14 -9.61
CA ILE A 173 -9.80 -3.55 -11.01
C ILE A 173 -10.88 -2.69 -11.69
N GLU A 174 -12.03 -2.55 -11.04
CA GLU A 174 -13.15 -1.80 -11.58
C GLU A 174 -12.81 -0.31 -11.76
N GLN A 175 -12.12 0.29 -10.78
CA GLN A 175 -11.65 1.67 -10.89
C GLN A 175 -10.68 1.86 -12.06
N GLU A 176 -9.68 0.99 -12.19
CA GLU A 176 -8.71 1.09 -13.28
C GLU A 176 -9.35 0.80 -14.64
N LYS A 177 -10.32 -0.11 -14.70
CA LYS A 177 -11.06 -0.39 -15.93
C LYS A 177 -11.81 0.84 -16.42
N ARG A 178 -12.51 1.56 -15.54
CA ARG A 178 -13.19 2.82 -15.90
C ARG A 178 -12.24 3.91 -16.37
N ARG A 179 -11.03 3.96 -15.81
CA ARG A 179 -10.01 4.97 -16.19
C ARG A 179 -9.35 4.70 -17.55
N LEU A 180 -9.42 3.46 -18.03
CA LEU A 180 -8.86 3.05 -19.31
C LEU A 180 -9.84 3.17 -20.50
N GLN A 181 -11.09 3.57 -20.24
CA GLN A 181 -12.11 3.86 -21.25
C GLN A 181 -12.13 5.34 -21.59
#